data_AF-A0A377CYT3-F1
#
_entry.id   AF-A0A377CYT3-F1
#
_cell.length_a   1.000
_cell.length_b   1.000
_cell.length_c   1.000
_cell.angle_alpha   90.00
_cell.angle_beta   90.00
_cell.angle_gamma   90.00
#
_symmetry.space_group_name_H-M   'P 1'
#
loop_
_entity.id
_entity.type
_entity.pdbx_description
1 polymer ?
#
loop_
_entity_poly.entity_id
_entity_poly.type
_entity_poly.pdbx_seq_one_letter_code
_entity_poly.pdbx_strand_id
1 'polypeptide(L)'
;MSIDRTSPLKPVSTVQPRETTDAPVTNTRAAKTTASTSTSVTLSDAQAKLMQPGSSDINLERVEALKLAIRNGELKMDTAKLPMR
;
A
#
# COMPACT_ATOMS: atom_id res chain seq x y z
N MET A 1 12.37 14.25 19.39
CA MET A 1 10.95 14.59 19.16
C MET A 1 10.13 13.55 19.93
N SER A 2 9.45 13.95 21.02
CA SER A 2 8.62 13.02 21.82
C SER A 2 7.20 13.03 21.26
N ILE A 3 6.65 11.87 20.93
CA ILE A 3 5.29 11.74 20.41
C ILE A 3 4.37 11.50 21.61
N ASP A 4 3.45 12.45 21.85
CA ASP A 4 2.42 12.32 22.87
C ASP A 4 1.39 11.27 22.41
N ARG A 5 1.33 10.13 23.11
CA ARG A 5 0.40 9.05 22.80
C ARG A 5 -0.96 9.39 23.41
N THR A 6 -1.88 9.90 22.61
CA THR A 6 -3.26 10.05 23.06
C THR A 6 -3.92 8.67 23.19
N SER A 7 -4.55 8.42 24.34
CA SER A 7 -5.24 7.14 24.59
C SER A 7 -6.52 7.04 23.75
N PRO A 8 -6.86 5.85 23.25
CA PRO A 8 -8.06 5.67 22.44
C PRO A 8 -9.32 5.99 23.24
N LEU A 9 -10.22 6.77 22.64
CA LEU A 9 -11.51 7.12 23.24
C LEU A 9 -12.40 5.89 23.32
N LYS A 10 -13.13 5.76 24.44
CA LYS A 10 -14.10 4.69 24.63
C LYS A 10 -15.18 4.77 23.55
N PRO A 11 -15.60 3.64 22.96
CA PRO A 11 -16.66 3.65 21.97
C PRO A 11 -17.94 4.26 22.55
N VAL A 12 -18.57 5.14 21.79
CA VAL A 12 -19.87 5.72 22.15
C VAL A 12 -20.91 4.60 22.10
N SER A 13 -21.67 4.49 23.19
CA SER A 13 -22.72 3.49 23.37
C SER A 13 -23.63 3.40 22.14
N THR A 14 -23.89 2.19 21.67
CA THR A 14 -24.79 1.93 20.55
C THR A 14 -26.17 2.49 20.88
N VAL A 15 -26.69 3.33 19.98
CA VAL A 15 -28.06 3.86 20.06
C VAL A 15 -29.03 2.68 20.17
N GLN A 16 -29.86 2.68 21.20
CA GLN A 16 -30.86 1.63 21.46
C GLN A 16 -31.77 1.42 20.24
N PRO A 17 -32.17 0.17 19.93
CA PRO A 17 -33.22 -0.06 18.94
C PRO A 17 -34.52 0.59 19.42
N ARG A 18 -35.12 1.43 18.57
CA ARG A 18 -36.40 2.10 18.86
C ARG A 18 -37.54 1.15 18.49
N GLU A 19 -38.36 0.82 19.48
CA GLU A 19 -39.61 0.06 19.33
C GLU A 19 -40.61 0.81 18.42
N THR A 20 -41.35 0.05 17.61
CA THR A 20 -42.22 0.43 16.48
C THR A 20 -43.38 1.37 16.86
N THR A 21 -43.65 2.40 16.05
CA THR A 21 -44.96 3.11 15.96
C THR A 21 -45.09 3.81 14.60
N ASP A 22 -46.35 3.83 14.13
CA ASP A 22 -46.97 4.11 12.82
C ASP A 22 -46.59 5.41 12.04
N ALA A 23 -47.01 5.46 10.76
CA ALA A 23 -46.53 6.23 9.58
C ALA A 23 -46.74 7.77 9.57
N PRO A 24 -46.58 8.53 8.44
CA PRO A 24 -45.66 8.49 7.28
C PRO A 24 -44.92 9.85 7.07
N VAL A 25 -43.68 9.88 6.56
CA VAL A 25 -43.12 11.14 6.00
C VAL A 25 -42.15 10.86 4.84
N THR A 26 -42.49 11.39 3.66
CA THR A 26 -41.61 11.44 2.49
C THR A 26 -40.31 12.16 2.84
N ASN A 27 -39.18 11.52 2.57
CA ASN A 27 -37.86 12.04 2.91
C ASN A 27 -37.03 12.13 1.63
N THR A 28 -37.06 13.30 0.98
CA THR A 28 -36.13 13.65 -0.09
C THR A 28 -34.75 13.92 0.53
N ARG A 29 -34.04 12.83 0.89
CA ARG A 29 -32.67 12.93 1.39
C ARG A 29 -31.73 13.24 0.23
N ALA A 30 -31.28 14.48 0.14
CA ALA A 30 -30.13 14.83 -0.68
C ALA A 30 -28.98 13.87 -0.35
N ALA A 31 -28.40 13.25 -1.38
CA ALA A 31 -27.24 12.38 -1.22
C ALA A 31 -26.08 13.22 -0.65
N LYS A 32 -25.89 13.14 0.67
CA LYS A 32 -24.67 13.63 1.31
C LYS A 32 -23.57 12.70 0.83
N THR A 33 -22.79 13.14 -0.16
CA THR A 33 -21.51 12.52 -0.50
C THR A 33 -20.70 12.47 0.79
N THR A 34 -20.61 11.27 1.37
CA THR A 34 -19.67 10.99 2.45
C THR A 34 -18.30 11.15 1.82
N ALA A 35 -17.64 12.28 2.09
CA ALA A 35 -16.23 12.43 1.76
C ALA A 35 -15.50 11.23 2.37
N SER A 36 -14.92 10.40 1.51
CA SER A 36 -14.07 9.28 1.94
C SER A 36 -13.00 9.89 2.83
N THR A 37 -13.06 9.60 4.13
CA THR A 37 -12.03 10.02 5.08
C THR A 37 -10.83 9.13 4.80
N SER A 38 -10.02 9.53 3.82
CA SER A 38 -8.79 8.83 3.45
C SER A 38 -7.77 9.10 4.54
N THR A 39 -7.29 8.05 5.20
CA THR A 39 -6.11 8.12 6.05
C THR A 39 -4.89 8.32 5.16
N SER A 40 -4.26 9.50 5.21
CA SER A 40 -2.98 9.71 4.54
C SER A 40 -1.86 9.12 5.40
N VAL A 41 -1.04 8.26 4.80
CA VAL A 41 0.20 7.75 5.42
C VAL A 41 1.35 8.51 4.79
N THR A 42 2.05 9.33 5.57
CA THR A 42 3.29 9.96 5.13
C THR A 42 4.41 8.93 5.18
N LEU A 43 4.84 8.47 4.01
CA LEU A 43 6.01 7.58 3.88
C LEU A 43 7.27 8.33 4.32
N SER A 44 8.20 7.64 4.97
CA SER A 44 9.44 8.25 5.46
C SER A 44 10.39 8.63 4.32
N ASP A 45 11.22 9.64 4.53
CA ASP A 45 12.20 10.10 3.52
C ASP A 45 13.17 9.00 3.09
N ALA A 46 13.52 8.09 4.00
CA ALA A 46 14.35 6.93 3.71
C ALA A 46 13.66 5.98 2.72
N GLN A 47 12.35 5.76 2.88
CA GLN A 47 11.58 4.95 1.95
C GLN A 47 11.48 5.63 0.58
N ALA A 48 11.21 6.93 0.54
CA ALA A 48 11.17 7.69 -0.72
C ALA A 48 12.51 7.58 -1.48
N LYS A 49 13.64 7.62 -0.76
CA LYS A 49 14.99 7.50 -1.32
C LYS A 49 15.30 6.09 -1.85
N LEU A 50 14.80 5.04 -1.20
CA LEU A 50 14.90 3.66 -1.70
C LEU A 50 14.06 3.41 -2.96
N MET A 51 12.99 4.19 -3.17
CA MET A 51 12.15 4.08 -4.36
C MET A 51 12.66 4.93 -5.54
N GLN A 52 13.68 5.77 -5.35
CA GLN A 52 14.28 6.50 -6.46
C GLN A 52 15.23 5.56 -7.22
N PRO A 53 15.16 5.51 -8.56
CA PRO A 53 16.12 4.75 -9.35
C PRO A 53 17.54 5.29 -9.11
N GLY A 54 18.48 4.40 -8.82
CA GLY A 54 19.86 4.71 -8.50
C GLY A 54 20.85 3.98 -9.40
N SER A 55 22.02 4.58 -9.64
CA SER A 55 23.11 3.91 -10.36
C SER A 55 23.66 2.68 -9.63
N SER A 56 23.35 2.52 -8.34
CA SER A 56 23.72 1.36 -7.52
C SER A 56 22.72 0.19 -7.62
N ASP A 57 21.60 0.35 -8.34
CA ASP A 57 20.60 -0.70 -8.48
C ASP A 57 21.12 -1.90 -9.29
N ILE A 58 22.20 -1.69 -10.05
CA ILE A 58 22.79 -2.66 -10.96
C ILE A 58 24.21 -2.99 -10.52
N ASN A 59 24.49 -4.28 -10.38
CA ASN A 59 25.85 -4.76 -10.22
C ASN A 59 26.52 -4.86 -11.61
N LEU A 60 27.44 -3.95 -11.91
CA LEU A 60 28.13 -3.87 -13.20
C LEU A 60 28.99 -5.09 -13.51
N GLU A 61 29.70 -5.64 -12.51
CA GLU A 61 30.54 -6.84 -12.66
C GLU A 61 29.72 -8.03 -13.16
N ARG A 62 28.53 -8.26 -12.57
CA ARG A 62 27.62 -9.32 -13.03
C ARG A 62 27.11 -9.09 -14.44
N VAL A 63 26.89 -7.83 -14.83
CA VAL A 63 26.46 -7.49 -16.21
C VAL A 63 27.57 -7.79 -17.21
N GLU A 64 28.82 -7.50 -16.88
CA GLU A 64 29.96 -7.82 -17.75
C GLU A 64 30.17 -9.32 -17.90
N ALA A 65 30.12 -10.07 -16.79
CA ALA A 65 30.17 -11.54 -16.82
C ALA A 65 29.05 -12.12 -17.69
N LEU A 66 27.83 -11.58 -17.56
CA LEU A 66 26.68 -12.01 -18.36
C LEU A 66 26.88 -11.70 -19.85
N LYS A 67 27.37 -10.51 -20.21
CA LYS A 67 27.68 -10.14 -21.60
C LYS A 67 28.71 -11.08 -22.22
N LEU A 68 29.76 -11.43 -21.48
CA LEU A 68 30.79 -12.34 -21.94
C LEU A 68 30.26 -13.76 -22.14
N ALA A 69 29.49 -14.29 -21.17
CA ALA A 69 28.87 -15.61 -21.27
C ALA A 69 27.91 -15.72 -22.46
N ILE A 70 27.17 -14.65 -22.79
CA ILE A 70 26.32 -14.61 -23.99
C ILE A 70 27.18 -14.63 -25.25
N ARG A 71 28.22 -13.80 -25.31
CA ARG A 71 29.13 -13.73 -26.48
C ARG A 71 29.84 -15.05 -26.74
N ASN A 72 30.23 -15.76 -25.70
CA ASN A 72 30.93 -17.05 -25.78
C ASN A 72 29.97 -18.24 -25.95
N GLY A 73 28.65 -18.04 -25.82
CA GLY A 73 27.66 -19.12 -25.88
C GLY A 73 27.62 -20.01 -24.62
N GLU A 74 28.13 -19.53 -23.49
CA GLU A 74 28.25 -20.27 -22.23
C GLU A 74 27.09 -20.00 -21.26
N LEU A 75 26.19 -19.05 -21.58
CA LEU A 75 25.05 -18.73 -20.74
C LEU A 75 24.08 -19.94 -20.65
N LYS A 76 24.01 -20.55 -19.47
CA LYS A 76 23.07 -21.64 -19.18
C LYS A 76 21.79 -21.10 -18.54
N MET A 77 20.65 -21.55 -19.04
CA MET A 77 19.34 -21.26 -18.46
C MET A 77 19.17 -22.08 -17.17
N ASP A 78 18.95 -21.38 -16.06
CA ASP A 78 18.62 -22.01 -14.79
C ASP A 78 17.09 -22.15 -14.68
N THR A 79 16.57 -23.32 -15.03
CA THR A 79 15.13 -23.61 -15.01
C THR A 79 14.54 -23.58 -13.62
N ALA A 80 15.34 -23.75 -12.55
CA ALA A 80 14.87 -23.63 -11.18
C ALA A 80 14.63 -22.16 -10.77
N LYS A 81 15.28 -21.21 -11.45
CA LYS A 81 15.05 -19.77 -11.25
C LYS A 81 13.83 -19.23 -11.99
N LEU A 82 13.32 -19.96 -12.98
CA LEU A 82 12.08 -19.59 -13.66
C LEU A 82 10.91 -20.22 -12.91
N PRO A 83 10.04 -19.44 -12.24
CA PRO A 83 8.87 -20.02 -11.60
C PRO A 83 7.99 -20.68 -12.66
N MET A 84 7.76 -21.98 -12.49
CA MET A 84 6.70 -22.69 -13.20
C MET A 84 5.37 -22.04 -12.79
N ARG A 85 4.62 -21.54 -13.77
CA ARG A 85 3.28 -20.96 -13.54
C ARG A 85 2.26 -22.04 -13.21
#